data_AF-A0A062VJT0-F1
#
_entry.id   AF-A0A062VJT0-F1
#
_cell.length_a   1.000
_cell.length_b   1.000
_cell.length_c   1.000
_cell.angle_alpha   90.00
_cell.angle_beta   90.00
_cell.angle_gamma   90.00
#
_symmetry.space_group_name_H-M   'P 1'
#
loop_
_entity.id
_entity.type
_entity.pdbx_description
1 polymer ?
#
loop_
_entity_poly.entity_id
_entity_poly.type
_entity_poly.pdbx_seq_one_letter_code
_entity_poly.pdbx_strand_id
1 'polypeptide(L)' 'MTPEFLRDFRKSLGLKQADFGAWLAARLGQDRPYAPSEISTWEKGNRPVSYAVQAAIYKHLWEGCR' A
#
# COMPACT_ATOMS: atom_id res chain seq x y z
N MET A 1 6.09 4.71 -8.15
CA MET A 1 4.83 3.94 -8.24
C MET A 1 3.71 4.89 -8.62
N THR A 2 2.80 4.53 -9.52
CA THR A 2 1.66 5.39 -9.89
C THR A 2 0.47 5.20 -8.95
N PRO A 3 -0.42 6.20 -8.81
CA PRO A 3 -1.66 6.08 -8.04
C PRO A 3 -2.56 4.91 -8.47
N GLU A 4 -2.61 4.65 -9.78
CA GLU A 4 -3.39 3.56 -10.39
C GLU A 4 -2.82 2.21 -9.98
N PHE A 5 -1.49 2.05 -10.08
CA PHE A 5 -0.82 0.82 -9.69
C PHE A 5 -1.08 0.47 -8.22
N LEU A 6 -0.99 1.45 -7.32
CA LEU A 6 -1.25 1.24 -5.89
C LEU A 6 -2.68 0.71 -5.66
N ARG A 7 -3.65 1.32 -6.33
CA ARG A 7 -5.07 0.98 -6.23
C ARG A 7 -5.34 -0.42 -6.75
N ASP A 8 -4.76 -0.76 -7.89
CA ASP A 8 -4.94 -2.07 -8.52
C ASP A 8 -4.24 -3.16 -7.71
N PHE A 9 -3.06 -2.88 -7.16
CA PHE A 9 -2.38 -3.77 -6.22
C PHE A 9 -3.21 -4.03 -4.96
N ARG A 10 -3.79 -3.00 -4.34
CA ARG A 10 -4.69 -3.23 -3.20
C ARG A 10 -5.89 -4.10 -3.59
N LYS A 11 -6.49 -3.82 -4.76
CA LYS A 11 -7.65 -4.58 -5.24
C LYS A 11 -7.31 -6.02 -5.57
N SER A 12 -6.11 -6.31 -6.10
CA SER A 12 -5.68 -7.69 -6.38
C SER A 12 -5.53 -8.52 -5.10
N LEU A 13 -5.22 -7.87 -3.97
CA LEU A 13 -5.24 -8.48 -2.65
C LEU A 13 -6.65 -8.63 -2.05
N GLY A 14 -7.69 -8.10 -2.70
CA GLY A 14 -9.07 -8.11 -2.18
C GLY A 14 -9.29 -7.21 -0.96
N LEU A 15 -8.38 -6.27 -0.67
CA LEU A 15 -8.38 -5.49 0.56
C LEU A 15 -9.16 -4.16 0.43
N LYS A 16 -9.87 -3.76 1.49
CA LYS A 16 -10.38 -2.38 1.62
C LYS A 16 -9.23 -1.45 1.98
N GLN A 17 -9.42 -0.14 1.86
CA GLN A 17 -8.38 0.85 2.18
C GLN A 17 -7.91 0.76 3.65
N ALA A 18 -8.81 0.47 4.60
CA ALA A 18 -8.45 0.27 6.00
C ALA A 18 -7.54 -0.96 6.19
N ASP A 19 -7.94 -2.10 5.62
CA ASP A 19 -7.19 -3.35 5.73
C ASP A 19 -5.84 -3.25 5.02
N PHE A 20 -5.77 -2.50 3.92
CA PHE A 20 -4.52 -2.22 3.23
C PHE A 20 -3.57 -1.36 4.06
N GLY A 21 -4.10 -0.38 4.80
CA GLY A 21 -3.31 0.42 5.74
C GLY A 21 -2.71 -0.43 6.86
N ALA A 22 -3.46 -1.40 7.38
CA ALA A 22 -2.95 -2.37 8.36
C ALA A 22 -1.93 -3.35 7.74
N TRP A 23 -2.20 -3.83 6.51
CA TRP A 23 -1.30 -4.70 5.75
C TRP A 23 0.06 -4.05 5.51
N LEU A 24 0.09 -2.74 5.23
CA LEU A 24 1.30 -1.95 5.08
C LEU A 24 2.04 -1.79 6.40
N ALA A 25 1.34 -1.41 7.47
CA ALA A 25 1.96 -1.21 8.79
C ALA A 25 2.65 -2.49 9.30
N ALA A 26 1.99 -3.65 9.15
CA ALA A 26 2.57 -4.95 9.50
C ALA A 26 3.87 -5.25 8.75
N ARG A 27 3.96 -4.90 7.45
CA ARG A 27 5.16 -5.10 6.62
C ARG A 27 6.28 -4.12 6.89
N LEU A 28 5.92 -2.94 7.39
CA LEU A 28 6.87 -1.88 7.74
C LEU A 28 7.30 -1.92 9.20
N GLY A 29 6.76 -2.85 10.01
CA GLY A 29 7.01 -2.90 11.46
C GLY A 29 6.48 -1.67 12.19
N GLN A 30 5.42 -1.05 11.68
CA GLN A 30 4.80 0.13 12.27
C GLN A 30 3.67 -0.29 13.22
N ASP A 31 3.61 0.34 14.39
CA ASP A 31 2.56 0.11 15.38
C ASP A 31 1.19 0.63 14.88
N ARG A 32 1.19 1.78 14.19
CA ARG A 32 -0.03 2.43 13.73
C ARG A 32 -0.33 2.13 12.25
N PRO A 33 -1.53 1.61 11.92
CA PRO A 33 -2.00 1.50 10.55
C PRO A 33 -2.14 2.85 9.85
N TYR A 34 -1.91 2.86 8.53
CA TYR A 34 -2.28 4.00 7.71
C TYR A 34 -3.81 4.17 7.68
N ALA A 35 -4.27 5.41 7.82
CA ALA A 35 -5.69 5.70 7.77
C ALA A 35 -6.25 5.47 6.35
N PRO A 36 -7.53 5.07 6.20
CA PRO A 36 -8.15 4.91 4.87
C PRO A 36 -8.09 6.17 4.02
N SER A 37 -8.20 7.35 4.64
CA SER A 37 -8.08 8.66 3.98
C SER A 37 -6.68 8.90 3.42
N GLU A 38 -5.64 8.40 4.07
CA GLU A 38 -4.26 8.50 3.60
C GLU A 38 -4.05 7.61 2.38
N ILE A 39 -4.54 6.36 2.43
CA ILE A 39 -4.53 5.45 1.27
C ILE A 39 -5.29 6.08 0.09
N SER A 40 -6.48 6.63 0.34
CA SER A 40 -7.28 7.33 -0.67
C SER A 40 -6.55 8.53 -1.28
N THR A 41 -5.79 9.27 -0.48
CA THR A 41 -4.98 10.41 -0.95
C THR A 41 -3.88 9.97 -1.91
N TRP A 42 -3.23 8.84 -1.61
CA TRP A 42 -2.24 8.23 -2.51
C TRP A 42 -2.87 7.68 -3.80
N GLU A 43 -3.98 6.94 -3.69
CA GLU A 43 -4.67 6.35 -4.84
C GLU A 43 -5.25 7.39 -5.81
N LYS A 44 -5.51 8.61 -5.33
CA LYS A 44 -5.95 9.75 -6.15
C LYS A 44 -4.78 10.57 -6.71
N GLY A 45 -3.55 10.30 -6.29
CA GLY A 45 -2.37 11.09 -6.70
C GLY A 45 -2.26 12.46 -6.03
N ASN A 46 -3.08 12.73 -5.00
CA ASN A 46 -3.05 14.00 -4.26
C ASN A 46 -1.78 14.12 -3.40
N ARG A 47 -1.14 13.00 -3.07
CA ARG A 47 0.15 12.96 -2.37
C ARG A 47 0.99 11.79 -2.90
N PRO A 48 2.31 11.96 -3.07
CA PRO A 48 3.19 10.84 -3.42
C PRO A 48 3.22 9.78 -2.32
N VAL A 49 3.35 8.53 -2.74
CA VAL A 49 3.56 7.37 -1.87
C VAL A 49 5.00 7.39 -1.34
N SER A 50 5.19 7.17 -0.04
CA SER A 50 6.53 7.14 0.56
C SER A 50 7.39 6.01 -0.02
N TYR A 51 8.70 6.19 -0.02
CA TYR A 51 9.63 5.17 -0.50
C TYR A 51 9.47 3.83 0.24
N ALA A 52 9.29 3.88 1.57
CA ALA A 52 9.10 2.68 2.40
C ALA A 52 7.87 1.86 1.95
N VAL A 53 6.74 2.53 1.69
CA VAL A 53 5.52 1.86 1.19
C VAL A 53 5.76 1.25 -0.19
N GLN A 54 6.43 1.98 -1.10
CA GLN A 54 6.77 1.45 -2.42
C GLN A 54 7.66 0.19 -2.31
N ALA A 55 8.69 0.24 -1.46
CA ALA A 55 9.60 -0.88 -1.22
C ALA A 55 8.88 -2.11 -0.63
N ALA A 56 7.96 -1.92 0.32
CA ALA A 56 7.17 -3.01 0.89
C ALA A 56 6.30 -3.72 -0.15
N ILE A 57 5.69 -2.96 -1.05
CA ILE A 57 4.87 -3.51 -2.14
C ILE A 57 5.74 -4.28 -3.14
N TYR A 58 6.84 -3.69 -3.61
CA TYR A 58 7.73 -4.37 -4.56
C TYR A 58 8.36 -5.63 -3.96
N LYS A 59 8.71 -5.61 -2.67
CA LYS A 59 9.19 -6.80 -1.96
C LYS A 59 8.13 -7.90 -1.96
N HIS A 60 6.87 -7.59 -1.66
CA HIS A 60 5.80 -8.58 -1.68
C HIS A 60 5.60 -9.20 -3.07
N LEU A 61 5.65 -8.38 -4.12
CA LEU A 61 5.55 -8.85 -5.51
C LEU A 61 6.73 -9.76 -5.88
N TRP A 62 7.95 -9.41 -5.46
CA TRP A 62 9.13 -10.23 -5.68
C TRP A 62 9.05 -11.59 -4.99
N GLU A 63 8.57 -11.62 -3.74
CA GLU A 63 8.38 -12.85 -2.97
C GLU A 63 7.32 -13.78 -3.58
N GLY A 64 6.28 -13.21 -4.22
CA GLY A 64 5.23 -13.98 -4.90
C GLY A 64 5.62 -14.54 -6.27
N CYS A 65 6.72 -14.09 -6.86
CA CYS A 65 7.26 -14.62 -8.14
C CYS A 65 8.16 -15.84 -7.95
N ARG A 66 8.32 -16.33 -6.72
CA ARG A 66 9.18 -17.45 -6.36
C ARG A 66 8.35 -18.68 -6.02
#